data_AF-S6HBG7-F1
#
_entry.id   AF-S6HBG7-F1
#
_cell.length_a   1.000
_cell.length_b   1.000
_cell.length_c   1.000
_cell.angle_alpha   90.00
_cell.angle_beta   90.00
_cell.angle_gamma   90.00
#
_symmetry.space_group_name_H-M   'P 1'
#
loop_
_entity.id
_entity.type
_entity.pdbx_description
1 polymer ?
#
loop_
_entity_poly.entity_id
_entity_poly.type
_entity_poly.pdbx_seq_one_letter_code
_entity_poly.pdbx_strand_id
1 'polypeptide(L)'
;FHDRHDHERFRFSLWAARAQFWLYMHMFGKWWALILTPIIVGVCILSEFDSPQPSLMGFVDGFLGMAYISVIPCSIAWAISSLVIYKFPKLWVKPSRGPIWELNRRTGLVTLFDYNNNGEYK
;
A
#
# COMPACT_ATOMS: atom_id res chain seq x y z
N PHE A 1 -21.86 -0.71 -6.12
CA PHE A 1 -21.27 -0.77 -7.47
C PHE A 1 -20.04 -1.67 -7.51
N HIS A 2 -19.10 -1.54 -6.57
CA HIS A 2 -17.86 -2.34 -6.53
C HIS A 2 -18.02 -3.86 -6.48
N ASP A 3 -19.20 -4.35 -6.05
CA ASP A 3 -19.42 -5.79 -5.84
C ASP A 3 -20.84 -6.22 -6.24
N ARG A 4 -21.42 -5.57 -7.26
CA ARG A 4 -22.72 -6.00 -7.81
C ARG A 4 -22.46 -6.87 -9.03
N HIS A 5 -22.34 -8.17 -8.80
CA HIS A 5 -22.21 -9.15 -9.87
C HIS A 5 -23.56 -9.37 -10.54
N ASP A 6 -23.73 -8.78 -11.72
CA ASP A 6 -24.85 -9.08 -12.59
C ASP A 6 -24.43 -10.15 -13.61
N HIS A 7 -25.30 -11.13 -13.83
CA HIS A 7 -25.08 -12.20 -14.78
C HIS A 7 -25.10 -11.70 -16.23
N GLU A 8 -25.68 -10.53 -16.50
CA GLU A 8 -25.75 -9.98 -17.85
C GLU A 8 -24.67 -8.93 -18.14
N ARG A 9 -24.22 -8.22 -17.11
CA ARG A 9 -23.34 -7.05 -17.24
C ARG A 9 -22.17 -7.17 -16.28
N PHE A 10 -20.97 -7.20 -16.83
CA PHE A 10 -19.75 -7.08 -16.04
C PHE A 10 -19.36 -5.61 -15.94
N ARG A 11 -19.13 -5.13 -14.72
CA ARG A 11 -18.76 -3.75 -14.43
C ARG A 11 -17.47 -3.73 -13.65
N PHE A 12 -16.53 -2.93 -14.09
CA PHE A 12 -15.29 -2.71 -13.38
C PHE A 12 -15.17 -1.27 -12.94
N SER A 13 -14.76 -1.05 -11.69
CA SER A 13 -14.49 0.28 -11.15
C SER A 13 -13.20 0.27 -10.34
N LEU A 14 -12.32 1.26 -10.57
CA LEU A 14 -11.16 1.47 -9.71
C LEU A 14 -11.61 1.91 -8.33
N TRP A 15 -10.82 1.55 -7.33
CA TRP A 15 -11.01 2.00 -5.96
C TRP A 15 -10.84 3.52 -5.87
N ALA A 16 -11.52 4.17 -4.92
CA ALA A 16 -11.34 5.59 -4.69
C ALA A 16 -9.88 5.91 -4.31
N ALA A 17 -9.37 7.07 -4.73
CA ALA A 17 -7.98 7.49 -4.47
C ALA A 17 -7.59 7.40 -2.98
N ARG A 18 -8.52 7.71 -2.08
CA ARG A 18 -8.36 7.55 -0.62
C ARG A 18 -8.13 6.10 -0.21
N ALA A 19 -8.89 5.16 -0.78
CA ALA A 19 -8.71 3.73 -0.52
C ALA A 19 -7.38 3.24 -1.07
N GLN A 20 -7.02 3.65 -2.29
CA GLN A 20 -5.73 3.35 -2.91
C GLN A 20 -4.57 3.86 -2.05
N PHE A 21 -4.64 5.10 -1.55
CA PHE A 21 -3.63 5.66 -0.64
C PHE A 21 -3.37 4.77 0.58
N TRP A 22 -4.42 4.38 1.31
CA TRP A 22 -4.28 3.54 2.50
C TRP A 22 -3.75 2.13 2.17
N LEU A 23 -4.21 1.53 1.08
CA LEU A 23 -3.69 0.24 0.62
C LEU A 23 -2.22 0.32 0.23
N TYR A 24 -1.82 1.33 -0.55
CA TYR A 24 -0.44 1.50 -0.95
C TYR A 24 0.45 1.76 0.26
N MET A 25 0.06 2.64 1.18
CA MET A 25 0.78 2.89 2.42
C MET A 25 0.96 1.60 3.23
N HIS A 26 -0.06 0.74 3.28
CA HIS A 26 0.02 -0.55 3.97
C HIS A 26 0.97 -1.54 3.28
N MET A 27 0.82 -1.74 1.97
CA MET A 27 1.65 -2.67 1.22
C MET A 27 3.11 -2.23 1.21
N PHE A 28 3.38 -0.98 0.82
CA PHE A 28 4.74 -0.46 0.77
C PHE A 28 5.36 -0.38 2.17
N GLY A 29 4.65 0.12 3.18
CA GLY A 29 5.16 0.16 4.54
C GLY A 29 5.59 -1.21 5.06
N LYS A 30 4.73 -2.23 4.87
CA LYS A 30 5.00 -3.61 5.29
C LYS A 30 6.20 -4.21 4.55
N TRP A 31 6.15 -4.22 3.22
CA TRP A 31 7.17 -4.89 2.42
C TRP A 31 8.53 -4.19 2.52
N TRP A 32 8.54 -2.86 2.56
CA TRP A 32 9.78 -2.10 2.72
C TRP A 32 10.42 -2.33 4.09
N ALA A 33 9.63 -2.33 5.17
CA ALA A 33 10.14 -2.67 6.50
C ALA A 33 10.73 -4.09 6.54
N LEU A 34 10.01 -5.08 5.99
CA LEU A 34 10.42 -6.49 5.97
C LEU A 34 11.67 -6.75 5.12
N ILE A 35 11.85 -6.03 4.01
CA ILE A 35 13.02 -6.18 3.12
C ILE A 35 14.22 -5.41 3.67
N LEU A 36 14.03 -4.18 4.16
CA LEU A 36 15.13 -3.36 4.64
C LEU A 36 15.75 -3.89 5.94
N THR A 37 14.95 -4.45 6.84
CA THR A 37 15.44 -4.95 8.12
C THR A 37 16.58 -5.97 7.97
N PRO A 38 16.43 -7.09 7.23
CA PRO A 38 17.53 -8.05 7.05
C PRO A 38 18.71 -7.47 6.27
N ILE A 39 18.47 -6.54 5.33
CA ILE A 39 19.55 -5.86 4.59
C ILE A 39 20.40 -5.03 5.56
N ILE A 40 19.76 -4.21 6.41
CA ILE A 40 20.46 -3.37 7.38
C ILE A 40 21.19 -4.22 8.40
N VAL A 41 20.56 -5.27 8.92
CA VAL A 41 21.24 -6.23 9.82
C VAL A 41 22.48 -6.82 9.13
N GLY A 42 22.36 -7.25 7.87
CA GLY A 42 23.49 -7.76 7.09
C GLY A 42 24.62 -6.74 6.93
N VAL A 43 24.29 -5.48 6.61
CA VAL A 43 25.27 -4.39 6.50
C VAL A 43 25.96 -4.12 7.85
N CYS A 44 25.20 -4.04 8.94
CA CYS A 44 25.75 -3.81 10.27
C CYS A 44 26.64 -4.98 10.76
N ILE A 45 26.29 -6.21 10.40
CA ILE A 45 27.13 -7.39 10.66
C ILE A 45 28.44 -7.27 9.90
N LEU A 46 28.39 -6.98 8.59
CA LEU A 46 29.59 -6.85 7.75
C LEU A 46 30.49 -5.69 8.23
N SER A 47 29.91 -4.56 8.66
CA SER A 47 30.70 -3.45 9.20
C SER A 47 31.39 -3.80 10.51
N GLU A 48 30.76 -4.59 11.38
CA GLU A 48 31.37 -4.99 12.65
C GLU A 48 32.46 -6.05 12.45
N PHE A 49 32.32 -6.93 11.45
CA PHE A 49 33.36 -7.89 11.09
C PHE A 49 34.65 -7.22 10.57
N ASP A 50 34.53 -6.07 9.91
CA ASP A 50 35.67 -5.28 9.41
C ASP A 50 36.22 -4.30 10.46
N SER A 51 35.52 -4.14 11.59
CA SER A 51 35.91 -3.23 12.66
C SER A 51 37.16 -3.74 13.38
N PRO A 52 38.18 -2.89 13.65
CA PRO A 52 39.34 -3.26 14.45
C PRO A 52 38.99 -3.69 15.88
N GLN A 53 37.85 -3.24 16.41
CA GLN A 53 37.37 -3.55 17.75
C GLN A 53 35.86 -3.86 17.67
N PRO A 54 35.49 -5.10 17.35
CA PRO A 54 34.09 -5.49 17.25
C PRO A 54 33.41 -5.38 18.61
N SER A 55 32.26 -4.72 18.65
CA SER A 55 31.47 -4.46 19.84
C SER A 55 29.98 -4.60 19.55
N LEU A 56 29.25 -5.18 20.50
CA LEU A 56 27.78 -5.26 20.40
C LEU A 56 27.15 -3.87 20.39
N MET A 57 27.72 -2.93 21.16
CA MET A 57 27.22 -1.56 21.24
C MET A 57 27.33 -0.85 19.89
N GLY A 58 28.46 -0.97 19.19
CA GLY A 58 28.65 -0.40 17.85
C GLY A 58 27.65 -0.95 16.83
N PHE A 59 27.41 -2.27 16.87
CA PHE A 59 26.37 -2.89 16.06
C PHE A 59 24.97 -2.32 16.36
N VAL A 60 24.59 -2.21 17.63
CA VAL A 60 23.27 -1.70 18.04
C VAL A 60 23.10 -0.24 17.66
N ASP A 61 24.11 0.60 17.88
CA ASP A 61 24.08 2.02 17.53
C ASP A 61 23.98 2.22 16.00
N GLY A 62 24.74 1.45 15.23
CA GLY A 62 24.68 1.46 13.76
C GLY A 62 23.31 0.99 13.25
N PHE A 63 22.80 -0.11 13.80
CA PHE A 63 21.48 -0.62 13.45
C PHE A 63 20.37 0.38 13.79
N LEU A 64 20.38 0.95 15.00
CA LEU A 64 19.38 1.94 15.42
C LEU A 64 19.45 3.21 14.59
N GLY A 65 20.65 3.70 14.28
CA GLY A 65 20.84 4.86 13.41
C GLY A 65 20.22 4.67 12.03
N MET A 66 20.49 3.52 11.40
CA MET A 66 19.95 3.19 10.08
C MET A 66 18.44 2.88 10.14
N ALA A 67 18.00 2.18 11.17
CA ALA A 67 16.59 1.84 11.38
C ALA A 67 15.74 3.09 11.63
N TYR A 68 16.27 4.09 12.35
CA TYR A 68 15.56 5.34 12.64
C TYR A 68 15.17 6.10 11.38
N ILE A 69 16.03 6.10 10.35
CA ILE A 69 15.79 6.83 9.10
C ILE A 69 14.92 6.01 8.13
N SER A 70 14.92 4.68 8.23
CA SER A 70 14.37 3.81 7.19
C SER A 70 13.29 2.84 7.70
N VAL A 71 13.64 1.90 8.57
CA VAL A 71 12.74 0.84 9.07
C VAL A 71 11.63 1.40 9.94
N ILE A 72 11.94 2.34 10.84
CA ILE A 72 10.97 2.90 11.79
C ILE A 72 9.86 3.67 11.06
N PRO A 73 10.15 4.62 10.14
CA PRO A 73 9.10 5.30 9.39
C PRO A 73 8.21 4.34 8.59
N CYS A 74 8.78 3.33 7.94
CA CYS A 74 8.02 2.33 7.20
C CYS A 74 7.14 1.46 8.11
N SER A 75 7.65 1.10 9.29
CA SER A 75 6.90 0.34 10.30
C SER A 75 5.75 1.15 10.88
N ILE A 76 5.95 2.45 11.12
CA ILE A 76 4.90 3.38 11.53
C ILE A 76 3.84 3.50 10.43
N ALA A 77 4.26 3.67 9.17
CA ALA A 77 3.34 3.73 8.03
C ALA A 77 2.50 2.44 7.92
N TRP A 78 3.13 1.27 8.11
CA TRP A 78 2.44 0.00 8.15
C TRP A 78 1.46 -0.10 9.34
N ALA A 79 1.87 0.32 10.54
CA ALA A 79 1.01 0.28 11.72
C ALA A 79 -0.22 1.19 11.58
N ILE A 80 -0.02 2.44 11.14
CA ILE A 80 -1.10 3.41 10.95
C ILE A 80 -2.08 2.92 9.89
N SER A 81 -1.58 2.50 8.73
CA SER A 81 -2.44 2.00 7.66
C SER A 81 -3.18 0.72 8.06
N SER A 82 -2.55 -0.20 8.79
CA SER A 82 -3.22 -1.39 9.35
C SER A 82 -4.35 -1.00 10.30
N LEU A 83 -4.10 -0.05 11.20
CA LEU A 83 -5.10 0.46 12.12
C LEU A 83 -6.29 1.06 11.36
N VAL A 84 -6.04 1.89 10.35
CA VAL A 84 -7.12 2.46 9.53
C VAL A 84 -7.88 1.37 8.78
N ILE A 85 -7.18 0.44 8.14
CA ILE A 85 -7.80 -0.61 7.31
C ILE A 85 -8.72 -1.50 8.16
N TYR A 86 -8.24 -1.98 9.31
CA TYR A 86 -8.94 -2.98 10.11
C TYR A 86 -9.88 -2.39 11.17
N LYS A 87 -9.59 -1.21 11.72
CA LYS A 87 -10.40 -0.61 12.80
C LYS A 87 -11.29 0.53 12.33
N PHE A 88 -10.96 1.20 11.23
CA PHE A 88 -11.70 2.37 10.76
C PHE A 88 -12.10 2.24 9.27
N PRO A 89 -12.95 1.27 8.90
CA PRO A 89 -13.39 1.08 7.51
C PRO A 89 -14.03 2.35 6.92
N LYS A 90 -14.76 3.11 7.74
CA LYS A 90 -15.34 4.41 7.34
C LYS A 90 -14.29 5.43 6.86
N LEU A 91 -13.03 5.29 7.30
CA LEU A 91 -11.94 6.20 6.94
C LEU A 91 -11.19 5.83 5.66
N TRP A 92 -11.50 4.70 5.01
CA TRP A 92 -10.80 4.33 3.78
C TRP A 92 -11.73 3.73 2.72
N VAL A 93 -12.80 3.06 3.14
CA VAL A 93 -13.82 2.53 2.23
C VAL A 93 -14.68 3.70 1.74
N LYS A 94 -14.41 4.13 0.51
CA LYS A 94 -15.27 5.07 -0.22
C LYS A 94 -15.64 4.45 -1.57
N PRO A 95 -16.93 4.39 -1.94
CA PRO A 95 -17.31 3.97 -3.27
C PRO A 95 -16.70 4.93 -4.29
N SER A 96 -16.16 4.38 -5.38
CA SER A 96 -15.68 5.20 -6.50
C SER A 96 -16.85 5.84 -7.27
N ARG A 97 -16.51 6.78 -8.16
CA ARG A 97 -17.47 7.59 -8.92
C ARG A 97 -18.41 6.77 -9.83
N GLY A 98 -18.04 5.54 -10.17
CA GLY A 98 -18.82 4.66 -11.02
C GLY A 98 -17.94 3.61 -11.73
N PRO A 99 -18.53 2.77 -12.61
CA PRO A 99 -17.79 1.85 -13.46
C PRO A 99 -16.98 2.61 -14.51
N ILE A 100 -15.74 2.21 -14.75
CA ILE A 100 -14.89 2.75 -15.83
C ILE A 100 -15.28 2.13 -17.16
N TRP A 101 -15.66 0.85 -17.12
CA TRP A 101 -16.18 0.14 -18.27
C TRP A 101 -17.22 -0.88 -17.84
N GLU A 102 -18.14 -1.17 -18.76
CA GLU A 102 -19.16 -2.20 -18.66
C GLU A 102 -19.14 -3.09 -19.91
N LEU A 103 -19.07 -4.41 -19.73
CA LEU A 103 -19.24 -5.39 -20.79
C LEU A 103 -20.65 -5.97 -20.69
N ASN A 104 -21.42 -5.84 -21.76
CA ASN A 104 -22.69 -6.53 -21.91
C ASN A 104 -22.46 -7.93 -22.49
N ARG A 105 -22.70 -8.99 -21.70
CA ARG A 105 -22.51 -10.37 -22.14
C ARG A 105 -23.52 -10.83 -23.19
N ARG A 106 -24.70 -10.20 -23.26
CA ARG A 106 -25.72 -10.55 -24.26
C ARG A 106 -25.36 -10.04 -25.65
N THR A 107 -24.74 -8.86 -25.75
CA THR A 107 -24.41 -8.21 -27.03
C THR A 107 -22.93 -8.23 -27.38
N GLY A 108 -22.05 -8.50 -26.42
CA GLY A 108 -20.60 -8.39 -26.58
C GLY A 108 -20.07 -6.95 -26.63
N LEU A 109 -20.93 -5.94 -26.44
CA LEU A 109 -20.53 -4.54 -26.48
C LEU A 109 -19.83 -4.12 -25.18
N VAL A 110 -18.75 -3.36 -25.31
CA VAL A 110 -18.03 -2.71 -24.22
C VAL A 110 -18.34 -1.22 -24.23
N THR A 111 -18.91 -0.72 -23.13
CA THR A 111 -19.15 0.71 -22.91
C THR A 111 -18.07 1.25 -21.99
N LEU A 112 -17.40 2.31 -22.42
CA LEU A 112 -16.43 3.06 -21.62
C LEU A 112 -17.11 4.30 -21.04
N PHE A 113 -16.85 4.59 -19.77
CA PHE A 113 -17.37 5.77 -19.09
C PHE A 113 -16.22 6.72 -18.79
N ASP A 114 -16.29 7.95 -19.29
CA ASP A 114 -15.39 9.03 -18.89
C ASP A 114 -16.12 9.96 -17.91
N TYR A 115 -15.43 10.28 -16.81
CA TYR A 115 -15.96 11.11 -15.74
C TYR A 115 -15.15 12.40 -15.67
N ASN A 116 -15.83 13.54 -15.54
CA ASN A 116 -15.16 14.80 -15.20
C ASN A 116 -14.64 14.76 -13.74
N ASN A 117 -13.87 15.78 -13.35
CA ASN A 117 -13.29 15.84 -12.01
C ASN A 117 -14.34 15.95 -10.89
N ASN A 118 -15.58 16.31 -11.23
CA ASN A 118 -16.72 16.42 -10.32
C ASN A 118 -17.55 15.12 -10.26
N GLY A 119 -17.24 14.13 -11.10
CA GLY A 119 -17.94 12.85 -11.17
C GLY A 119 -19.17 12.82 -12.07
N GLU A 120 -19.39 13.86 -12.88
CA GLU A 120 -20.42 13.88 -13.92
C GLU A 120 -19.87 13.31 -15.22
N TYR A 121 -20.75 12.76 -16.05
CA TYR A 121 -20.39 12.25 -17.38
C TYR A 121 -19.91 13.40 -18.26
N LYS A 122 -18.83 13.14 -19.00
CA LYS A 122 -18.42 14.03 -20.10
C LYS A 122 -19.18 13.71 -21.38
#